data_AF-A0A941TY35-F1
#
_entry.id   AF-A0A941TY35-F1
#
_cell.length_a   1.000
_cell.length_b   1.000
_cell.length_c   1.000
_cell.angle_alpha   90.00
_cell.angle_beta   90.00
_cell.angle_gamma   90.00
#
_symmetry.space_group_name_H-M   'P 1'
#
loop_
_entity.id
_entity.type
_entity.pdbx_description
1 polymer ?
#
loop_
_entity_poly.entity_id
_entity_poly.type
_entity_poly.pdbx_seq_one_letter_code
_entity_poly.pdbx_strand_id
1 'polypeptide(L)' 'MKTTIELPDDLFRRVKLHAVQSDSKLKDMVAQLLEAGLRAAQPAAPAELPKPVKRRRGGPLTAEAIEAAIASGRE' A
#
# COMPACT_ATOMS: atom_id res chain seq x y z
N MET A 1 14.02 25.06 -7.07
CA MET A 1 13.32 26.37 -7.08
C MET A 1 12.81 26.62 -5.66
N LYS A 2 12.76 27.87 -5.18
CA LYS A 2 12.23 28.16 -3.83
C LYS A 2 10.76 28.52 -3.95
N THR A 3 9.91 27.74 -3.30
CA THR A 3 8.46 27.94 -3.31
C THR A 3 7.99 28.11 -1.86
N THR A 4 7.05 29.03 -1.65
CA THR A 4 6.38 29.22 -0.36
C THR A 4 4.98 28.61 -0.50
N ILE A 5 4.62 27.72 0.43
CA ILE A 5 3.31 27.05 0.46
C ILE A 5 2.74 27.30 1.85
N GLU A 6 1.49 27.74 1.92
CA GLU A 6 0.77 27.84 3.19
C GLU A 6 0.32 26.46 3.64
N LEU A 7 0.67 26.10 4.88
CA LEU A 7 0.36 24.80 5.47
C LEU A 7 -0.26 25.04 6.85
N PRO A 8 -1.31 24.29 7.23
CA PRO A 8 -1.81 24.31 8.59
C PRO A 8 -0.71 23.95 9.59
N ASP A 9 -0.63 24.65 10.73
CA ASP A 9 0.42 24.48 11.74
C ASP A 9 0.53 23.02 12.22
N ASP A 10 -0.60 22.34 12.41
CA ASP A 10 -0.65 20.95 12.84
C ASP A 10 -0.05 19.99 11.79
N LEU A 11 -0.22 20.29 10.50
CA LEU A 11 0.39 19.51 9.43
C LEU A 11 1.90 19.75 9.41
N PHE A 12 2.32 21.01 9.50
CA PHE A 12 3.73 21.36 9.54
C PHE A 12 4.47 20.72 10.72
N ARG A 13 3.84 20.70 11.90
CA ARG A 13 4.38 20.04 13.10
C ARG A 13 4.58 18.54 12.87
N ARG A 14 3.60 17.85 12.28
CA ARG A 14 3.71 16.41 11.96
C ARG A 14 4.84 16.13 10.98
N VAL A 15 4.93 16.89 9.90
CA VAL A 15 6.00 16.72 8.90
C VAL A 15 7.38 16.95 9.53
N LYS A 16 7.50 17.91 10.44
CA LYS A 16 8.75 18.16 11.19
C LYS A 16 9.13 16.99 12.08
N LEU A 17 8.18 16.40 12.79
CA LEU A 17 8.42 15.20 13.62
C LEU A 17 8.90 14.03 12.76
N HIS A 18 8.27 13.78 11.62
CA HIS A 18 8.69 12.75 10.68
C HIS A 18 10.12 13.01 10.16
N ALA A 19 10.45 14.24 9.80
CA ALA A 19 11.79 14.60 9.33
C ALA A 19 12.88 14.33 10.38
N VAL A 20 12.60 14.62 11.66
CA VAL A 20 13.51 14.32 12.80
C VAL A 20 13.65 12.80 12.99
N GLN A 21 12.56 12.05 12.93
CA GLN A 21 12.57 10.60 13.11
C GLN A 21 13.37 9.87 12.02
N SER A 22 13.36 10.40 10.79
CA SER A 22 14.08 9.82 9.66
C SER A 22 15.45 10.45 9.40
N ASP A 23 15.99 11.24 10.34
CA ASP A 23 17.27 11.97 10.24
C ASP A 23 17.44 12.70 8.89
N SER A 24 16.37 13.36 8.45
CA SER A 24 16.28 13.96 7.12
C SER A 24 15.96 15.44 7.19
N LYS A 25 16.39 16.20 6.19
CA LYS A 25 16.07 17.64 6.13
C LYS A 25 14.60 17.82 5.78
N LEU A 26 13.96 18.79 6.43
CA LEU A 26 12.54 19.09 6.25
C LEU A 26 12.17 19.34 4.77
N LYS A 27 13.00 20.08 4.03
CA LYS A 27 12.78 20.34 2.61
C LYS A 27 12.76 19.08 1.74
N ASP A 28 13.59 18.08 2.09
CA ASP A 28 13.73 16.85 1.32
C ASP A 28 12.55 15.91 1.67
N MET A 29 12.17 15.85 2.95
CA MET A 29 10.95 15.16 3.41
C MET A 29 9.69 15.72 2.74
N VAL A 30 9.53 17.05 2.68
CA VAL A 30 8.38 17.69 2.02
C VAL A 30 8.33 17.32 0.54
N ALA A 31 9.47 17.33 -0.17
CA ALA A 31 9.52 16.92 -1.58
C ALA A 31 9.10 15.45 -1.76
N GLN A 32 9.63 14.54 -0.94
CA GLN A 32 9.30 13.12 -0.99
C GLN A 32 7.82 12.84 -0.71
N LEU A 33 7.25 13.52 0.29
CA LEU A 33 5.83 13.38 0.63
C LEU A 33 4.93 13.90 -0.49
N LEU A 34 5.30 14.99 -1.14
CA LEU A 34 4.56 15.51 -2.29
C LEU A 34 4.63 14.56 -3.48
N GLU A 35 5.80 14.01 -3.81
CA GLU A 35 5.94 13.01 -4.87
C GLU A 35 5.15 11.74 -4.59
N ALA A 36 5.19 11.24 -3.35
CA ALA A 36 4.42 10.09 -2.93
C ALA A 36 2.91 10.34 -3.01
N GLY A 37 2.46 11.54 -2.58
CA GLY A 37 1.07 11.95 -2.69
C GLY A 37 0.60 12.04 -4.14
N LEU A 38 1.40 12.62 -5.03
CA LEU A 38 1.10 12.69 -6.47
C LEU A 38 1.06 11.31 -7.12
N ARG A 39 1.89 10.36 -6.67
CA ARG A 39 1.83 8.96 -7.13
C ARG A 39 0.58 8.24 -6.62
N ALA A 40 0.22 8.45 -5.36
CA ALA A 40 -0.96 7.83 -4.75
C ALA A 40 -2.28 8.39 -5.28
N ALA A 41 -2.29 9.66 -5.73
CA ALA A 41 -3.45 10.30 -6.35
C ALA A 41 -3.74 9.79 -7.77
N GLN A 42 -2.80 9.08 -8.40
CA GLN A 42 -3.06 8.47 -9.70
C GLN A 42 -4.06 7.32 -9.53
N PRO A 43 -5.08 7.21 -10.39
CA PRO A 43 -6.00 6.10 -10.35
C PRO A 43 -5.21 4.81 -10.47
N ALA A 44 -5.32 3.94 -9.46
CA ALA A 44 -4.70 2.63 -9.51
C ALA A 44 -5.22 1.92 -10.75
N ALA A 45 -4.31 1.46 -11.61
CA ALA A 45 -4.67 0.51 -12.64
C ALA A 45 -5.36 -0.69 -11.95
N PRO A 46 -6.39 -1.30 -12.57
CA PRO A 46 -7.02 -2.49 -12.01
C PRO A 46 -5.92 -3.49 -11.66
N ALA A 47 -5.81 -3.82 -10.37
CA ALA A 47 -4.81 -4.79 -9.94
C ALA A 47 -5.12 -6.11 -10.63
N GLU A 48 -4.23 -6.56 -11.49
CA GLU A 48 -4.36 -7.86 -12.12
C GLU A 48 -4.25 -8.91 -11.00
N LEU A 49 -5.36 -9.58 -10.72
CA LEU A 49 -5.40 -10.57 -9.64
C LEU A 49 -4.34 -11.64 -9.95
N PRO A 50 -3.55 -12.08 -8.94
CA PRO A 50 -2.57 -13.13 -9.15
C PRO A 50 -3.27 -14.38 -9.67
N LYS A 51 -2.62 -15.08 -10.61
CA LYS A 51 -3.16 -16.32 -11.17
C LYS A 51 -3.44 -17.31 -10.03
N PRO A 52 -4.64 -17.92 -9.96
CA PRO A 52 -4.98 -18.86 -8.91
C PRO A 52 -3.97 -20.00 -8.80
N VAL A 53 -3.61 -20.37 -7.58
CA VAL A 53 -2.74 -21.51 -7.31
C VAL A 53 -3.44 -22.79 -7.79
N LYS A 54 -2.75 -23.57 -8.62
CA LYS A 54 -3.27 -24.85 -9.14
C LYS A 54 -2.83 -26.00 -8.24
N ARG A 55 -3.71 -26.98 -8.03
CA ARG A 55 -3.37 -28.21 -7.32
C ARG A 55 -2.49 -29.11 -8.22
N ARG A 56 -1.63 -29.96 -7.63
CA ARG A 56 -0.77 -30.91 -8.38
C ARG A 56 -1.58 -31.89 -9.24
N ARG A 57 -2.79 -32.24 -8.81
CA ARG A 57 -3.75 -33.12 -9.52
C ARG A 57 -5.15 -32.51 -9.48
N GLY A 58 -5.35 -31.37 -10.14
CA GLY A 58 -6.66 -30.74 -10.21
C GLY A 58 -6.59 -29.29 -10.66
N GLY A 59 -7.76 -28.75 -11.03
CA GLY A 59 -7.94 -27.37 -11.44
C GLY A 59 -7.59 -26.32 -10.37
N PRO A 60 -8.07 -25.08 -10.51
CA PRO A 60 -7.81 -24.03 -9.55
C PRO A 60 -8.27 -24.43 -8.13
N LEU A 61 -7.50 -24.03 -7.12
CA LEU A 61 -7.90 -24.16 -5.73
C LEU A 61 -9.03 -23.16 -5.46
N THR A 62 -10.28 -23.62 -5.49
CA THR A 62 -11.46 -22.79 -5.19
C THR A 62 -11.87 -22.90 -3.73
N ALA A 63 -12.64 -21.93 -3.23
CA ALA A 63 -13.16 -21.92 -1.87
C ALA A 63 -14.04 -23.15 -1.58
N GLU A 64 -14.89 -23.51 -2.53
CA GLU A 64 -15.78 -24.68 -2.45
C GLU A 64 -14.97 -25.99 -2.34
N ALA A 65 -13.86 -26.07 -3.08
CA ALA A 65 -12.97 -27.23 -3.04
C ALA A 65 -12.16 -27.32 -1.73
N ILE A 66 -12.01 -26.21 -0.99
CA ILE A 66 -11.41 -26.21 0.36
C ILE A 66 -12.45 -26.70 1.37
N GLU A 67 -13.66 -26.15 1.33
CA GLU A 67 -14.74 -26.51 2.24
C GLU A 67 -15.11 -28.00 2.13
N ALA A 68 -15.22 -28.53 0.91
CA ALA A 68 -15.50 -29.95 0.69
C ALA A 68 -14.40 -30.87 1.28
N ALA A 69 -13.13 -30.47 1.16
CA ALA A 69 -12.01 -31.25 1.70
C ALA A 69 -11.99 -31.25 3.24
N ILE A 70 -12.34 -30.12 3.86
CA ILE A 70 -12.50 -30.01 5.32
C ILE A 70 -13.65 -30.90 5.80
N ALA A 71 -14.78 -30.89 5.09
CA ALA A 71 -15.92 -31.73 5.42
C ALA A 71 -15.58 -33.23 5.34
N SER A 72 -14.88 -33.67 4.28
CA SER A 72 -14.49 -35.07 4.10
C SER A 72 -13.45 -35.59 5.10
N GLY A 73 -12.69 -34.70 5.76
CA GLY A 73 -11.66 -35.07 6.73
C GLY A 73 -12.15 -35.12 8.18
N ARG A 74 -13.45 -34.87 8.44
CA ARG A 74 -14.06 -34.92 9.78
C ARG A 74 -14.85 -36.21 10.06
N GLU A 75 -14.95 -37.12 9.08
CA GLU A 75 -15.39 -38.52 9.25
C GLU A 75 -14.18 -39.42 9.55
#